data_AF-A0A957G0V5-F1
#
_entry.id   AF-A0A957G0V5-F1
#
_cell.length_a   1.000
_cell.length_b   1.000
_cell.length_c   1.000
_cell.angle_alpha   90.00
_cell.angle_beta   90.00
_cell.angle_gamma   90.00
#
_symmetry.space_group_name_H-M   'P 1'
#
loop_
_entity.id
_entity.type
_entity.pdbx_description
1 polymer ?
#
loop_
_entity_poly.entity_id
_entity_poly.type
_entity_poly.pdbx_seq_one_letter_code
_entity_poly.pdbx_strand_id
1 'polypeptide(L)'
;MARAILDKALDTLKQRAAATKEQDPQNEEIAAIVDAFYFQGESRRSLAERFNISTATLSRRQKDGADWLIQIVWDAEQLEAAPEMPLKLKDFPVPEYRRTFGLDKLLLELEPLTEPGDN
;
A
#
# COMPACT_ATOMS: atom_id res chain seq x y z
N MET A 1 15.22 -0.42 8.99
CA MET A 1 14.08 0.19 9.72
C MET A 1 12.89 0.40 8.78
N ALA A 2 13.03 1.17 7.69
CA ALA A 2 11.96 1.39 6.70
C ALA A 2 11.35 0.09 6.12
N ARG A 3 12.19 -0.92 5.77
CA ARG A 3 11.68 -2.21 5.25
C ARG A 3 10.82 -2.98 6.25
N ALA A 4 11.16 -2.95 7.55
CA ALA A 4 10.40 -3.67 8.58
C ALA A 4 9.02 -3.05 8.85
N ILE A 5 8.92 -1.72 8.80
CA ILE A 5 7.64 -0.99 8.88
C ILE A 5 6.77 -1.37 7.69
N LEU A 6 7.37 -1.46 6.50
CA LEU A 6 6.67 -1.81 5.30
C LEU A 6 6.20 -3.28 5.27
N ASP A 7 7.05 -4.23 5.67
CA ASP A 7 6.68 -5.65 5.76
C ASP A 7 5.51 -5.82 6.74
N LYS A 8 5.56 -5.13 7.89
CA LYS A 8 4.45 -5.08 8.86
C LYS A 8 3.19 -4.42 8.29
N ALA A 9 3.35 -3.38 7.47
CA ALA A 9 2.23 -2.73 6.81
C ALA A 9 1.55 -3.66 5.80
N LEU A 10 2.33 -4.45 5.05
CA LEU A 10 1.82 -5.46 4.14
C LEU A 10 1.10 -6.59 4.89
N ASP A 11 1.65 -7.07 6.01
CA ASP A 11 0.98 -8.08 6.83
C ASP A 11 -0.36 -7.56 7.38
N THR A 12 -0.37 -6.31 7.85
CA THR A 12 -1.60 -5.65 8.34
C THR A 12 -2.61 -5.46 7.21
N LEU A 13 -2.16 -5.14 5.99
CA LEU A 13 -3.00 -5.06 4.80
C LEU A 13 -3.66 -6.40 4.49
N LYS A 14 -2.89 -7.49 4.50
CA LYS A 14 -3.37 -8.86 4.27
C LYS A 14 -4.37 -9.31 5.34
N GLN A 15 -4.09 -9.00 6.61
CA GLN A 15 -5.00 -9.29 7.72
C GLN A 15 -6.31 -8.51 7.59
N ARG A 16 -6.23 -7.21 7.26
CA ARG A 16 -7.41 -6.37 7.05
C ARG A 16 -8.25 -6.90 5.89
N ALA A 17 -7.62 -7.23 4.77
CA ALA A 17 -8.29 -7.79 3.60
C ALA A 17 -8.99 -9.11 3.90
N ALA A 18 -8.33 -10.01 4.65
CA ALA A 18 -8.94 -11.26 5.09
C ALA A 18 -10.12 -11.02 6.05
N ALA A 19 -9.99 -10.07 6.99
CA ALA A 19 -11.03 -9.73 7.94
C ALA A 19 -12.27 -9.08 7.29
N THR A 20 -12.10 -8.40 6.15
CA THR A 20 -13.19 -7.73 5.42
C THR A 20 -13.63 -8.46 4.16
N LYS A 21 -13.13 -9.68 3.90
CA LYS A 21 -13.46 -10.49 2.71
C LYS A 21 -14.96 -10.76 2.56
N GLU A 22 -15.64 -11.03 3.67
CA GLU A 22 -17.09 -11.31 3.66
C GLU A 22 -17.91 -10.07 3.25
N GLN A 23 -17.37 -8.87 3.43
CA GLN A 23 -18.01 -7.61 3.06
C GLN A 23 -17.69 -7.24 1.61
N ASP A 24 -16.43 -7.38 1.20
CA ASP A 24 -16.00 -7.19 -0.19
C ASP A 24 -14.87 -8.18 -0.54
N PRO A 25 -15.14 -9.18 -1.39
CA PRO A 25 -14.12 -10.11 -1.87
C PRO A 25 -12.96 -9.44 -2.61
N GLN A 26 -13.15 -8.21 -3.13
CA GLN A 26 -12.10 -7.46 -3.81
C GLN A 26 -10.99 -7.01 -2.86
N ASN A 27 -11.24 -7.00 -1.54
CA ASN A 27 -10.23 -6.62 -0.57
C ASN A 27 -9.03 -7.57 -0.59
N GLU A 28 -9.27 -8.88 -0.77
CA GLU A 28 -8.20 -9.87 -0.92
C GLU A 28 -7.44 -9.69 -2.25
N GLU A 29 -8.16 -9.37 -3.33
CA GLU A 29 -7.55 -9.10 -4.63
C GLU A 29 -6.66 -7.84 -4.56
N ILE A 30 -7.09 -6.79 -3.87
CA ILE A 30 -6.29 -5.57 -3.66
C ILE A 30 -5.00 -5.89 -2.90
N ALA A 31 -5.07 -6.64 -1.80
CA ALA A 31 -3.89 -7.02 -1.03
C ALA A 31 -2.91 -7.88 -1.84
N ALA A 32 -3.43 -8.81 -2.65
CA ALA A 32 -2.62 -9.65 -3.52
C ALA A 32 -1.98 -8.85 -4.68
N ILE A 33 -2.69 -7.90 -5.28
CA ILE A 33 -2.16 -7.01 -6.33
C ILE A 33 -1.04 -6.14 -5.77
N VAL A 34 -1.20 -5.60 -4.56
CA VAL A 34 -0.18 -4.77 -3.90
C VAL A 34 1.09 -5.56 -3.60
N ASP A 35 0.95 -6.77 -3.01
CA ASP A 35 2.07 -7.66 -2.73
C ASP A 35 2.85 -7.99 -4.02
N ALA A 36 2.13 -8.43 -5.04
CA ALA A 36 2.75 -8.85 -6.30
C ALA A 36 3.42 -7.68 -7.04
N PHE A 37 2.80 -6.50 -7.07
CA PHE A 37 3.37 -5.34 -7.76
C PHE A 37 4.56 -4.71 -7.01
N TYR A 38 4.37 -4.36 -5.74
CA TYR A 38 5.36 -3.57 -4.99
C TYR A 38 6.47 -4.41 -4.35
N PHE A 39 6.23 -5.70 -4.09
CA PHE A 39 7.17 -6.55 -3.35
C PHE A 39 7.75 -7.69 -4.19
N GLN A 40 7.00 -8.20 -5.18
CA GLN A 40 7.46 -9.25 -6.08
C GLN A 40 7.91 -8.71 -7.44
N GLY A 41 7.64 -7.44 -7.75
CA GLY A 41 8.05 -6.78 -9.00
C GLY A 41 7.27 -7.28 -10.22
N GLU A 42 6.07 -7.83 -10.05
CA GLU A 42 5.26 -8.28 -11.17
C GLU A 42 4.82 -7.10 -12.06
N SER A 43 4.87 -7.30 -13.37
CA SER A 43 4.42 -6.28 -14.33
C SER A 43 2.90 -6.11 -14.28
N ARG A 44 2.43 -4.90 -14.61
CA ARG A 44 0.99 -4.62 -14.72
C ARG A 44 0.27 -5.56 -15.69
N ARG A 45 0.95 -5.99 -16.77
CA ARG A 45 0.41 -6.94 -17.73
C ARG A 45 0.18 -8.32 -17.10
N SER A 46 1.20 -8.86 -16.42
CA SER A 46 1.10 -10.13 -15.69
C SER A 46 -0.04 -10.11 -14.69
N LEU A 47 -0.18 -9.02 -13.92
CA LEU A 47 -1.23 -8.87 -12.93
C LEU A 47 -2.62 -8.78 -13.57
N ALA A 48 -2.79 -8.00 -14.64
CA ALA A 48 -4.07 -7.90 -15.33
C ALA A 48 -4.55 -9.27 -15.85
N GLU A 49 -3.62 -10.06 -16.40
CA GLU A 49 -3.88 -11.42 -16.88
C GLU A 49 -4.18 -12.38 -15.72
N ARG A 50 -3.34 -12.38 -14.67
CA ARG A 50 -3.47 -13.24 -13.48
C ARG A 50 -4.82 -13.06 -12.77
N PHE A 51 -5.28 -11.83 -12.63
CA PHE A 51 -6.55 -11.51 -11.97
C PHE A 51 -7.73 -11.45 -12.96
N ASN A 52 -7.50 -11.67 -14.25
CA ASN A 52 -8.51 -11.59 -15.31
C ASN A 52 -9.32 -10.28 -15.27
N ILE A 53 -8.62 -9.14 -15.15
CA ILE A 53 -9.22 -7.81 -15.05
C ILE A 53 -8.67 -6.85 -16.09
N SER A 54 -9.43 -5.79 -16.38
CA SER A 54 -8.95 -4.69 -17.23
C SER A 54 -7.79 -3.93 -16.57
N THR A 55 -6.93 -3.32 -17.37
CA THR A 55 -5.85 -2.44 -16.89
C THR A 55 -6.37 -1.25 -16.08
N ALA A 56 -7.57 -0.75 -16.41
CA ALA A 56 -8.24 0.31 -15.66
C ALA A 56 -8.68 -0.17 -14.27
N THR A 57 -9.24 -1.38 -14.18
CA THR A 57 -9.59 -2.02 -12.91
C THR A 57 -8.35 -2.29 -12.06
N LEU A 58 -7.28 -2.81 -12.68
CA LEU A 58 -6.00 -3.02 -12.01
C LEU A 58 -5.46 -1.71 -11.43
N SER A 59 -5.44 -0.65 -12.23
CA SER A 59 -4.94 0.67 -11.80
C SER A 59 -5.72 1.22 -10.61
N ARG A 60 -7.05 1.04 -10.60
CA ARG A 60 -7.89 1.44 -9.47
C ARG A 60 -7.55 0.65 -8.21
N ARG A 61 -7.45 -0.67 -8.31
CA ARG A 61 -7.12 -1.55 -7.18
C ARG A 61 -5.71 -1.32 -6.65
N GLN A 62 -4.74 -1.05 -7.53
CA GLN A 62 -3.40 -0.63 -7.14
C GLN A 62 -3.43 0.66 -6.33
N LYS A 63 -4.22 1.65 -6.78
CA LYS A 63 -4.40 2.91 -6.05
C LYS A 63 -5.04 2.68 -4.68
N ASP A 64 -6.14 1.94 -4.61
CA ASP A 64 -6.85 1.67 -3.34
C ASP A 64 -5.93 0.96 -2.34
N GLY A 65 -5.17 -0.04 -2.81
CA GLY A 65 -4.21 -0.75 -1.98
C GLY A 65 -3.01 0.09 -1.53
N ALA A 66 -2.51 0.98 -2.38
CA ALA A 66 -1.47 1.94 -2.00
C ALA A 66 -1.98 2.94 -0.95
N ASP A 67 -3.19 3.45 -1.11
CA ASP A 67 -3.82 4.34 -0.12
C ASP A 67 -4.02 3.62 1.23
N TRP A 68 -4.35 2.33 1.23
CA TRP A 68 -4.41 1.53 2.45
C TRP A 68 -3.05 1.32 3.11
N LEU A 69 -2.01 1.01 2.33
CA LEU A 69 -0.65 0.90 2.86
C LEU A 69 -0.18 2.19 3.50
N ILE A 70 -0.43 3.33 2.85
CA ILE A 70 -0.12 4.67 3.38
C ILE A 70 -0.77 4.88 4.75
N GLN A 71 -2.06 4.56 4.87
CA GLN A 71 -2.78 4.71 6.14
C GLN A 71 -2.21 3.79 7.24
N ILE A 72 -1.85 2.55 6.90
CA ILE A 72 -1.30 1.60 7.86
C ILE A 72 0.09 2.02 8.34
N VAL A 73 0.96 2.46 7.43
CA VAL A 73 2.29 2.96 7.78
C VAL A 73 2.16 4.18 8.68
N TRP A 74 1.26 5.10 8.34
CA TRP A 74 0.93 6.23 9.20
C TRP A 74 0.55 5.77 10.62
N ASP A 75 -0.40 4.84 10.74
CA ASP A 75 -0.88 4.39 12.04
C ASP A 75 0.26 3.75 12.86
N ALA A 76 1.15 3.02 12.19
CA ALA A 76 2.33 2.40 12.81
C ALA A 76 3.37 3.43 13.27
N GLU A 77 3.68 4.45 12.46
CA GLU A 77 4.63 5.51 12.82
C GLU A 77 4.11 6.35 14.00
N GLN A 78 2.80 6.63 14.06
CA GLN A 78 2.21 7.34 15.20
C GLN A 78 2.27 6.54 16.51
N LEU A 79 2.11 5.21 16.43
CA LEU A 79 2.23 4.34 17.60
C LEU A 79 3.68 4.27 18.13
N GLU A 80 4.68 4.33 17.25
CA GLU A 80 6.10 4.40 17.66
C GLU A 80 6.52 5.79 18.13
N ALA A 81 5.93 6.87 17.58
CA ALA A 81 6.27 8.25 17.93
C ALA A 81 5.66 8.75 19.25
N ALA A 82 4.82 7.96 19.92
CA ALA A 82 4.21 8.36 21.20
C ALA A 82 5.12 8.03 22.39
N PRO A 83 5.61 9.07 23.07
CA PRO A 83 5.10 9.35 24.39
C PRO A 83 4.33 10.68 24.39
N GLU A 84 3.05 10.62 24.78
CA GLU A 84 2.29 11.67 25.48
C GLU A 84 1.47 12.78 24.75
N MET A 85 1.36 12.89 23.41
CA MET A 85 0.39 13.85 22.83
C MET A 85 -0.60 13.27 21.80
N PRO A 86 -1.93 13.42 22.02
CA PRO A 86 -2.95 12.90 21.12
C PRO A 86 -3.17 13.88 19.96
N LEU A 87 -2.35 13.79 18.91
CA LEU A 87 -2.70 14.38 17.62
C LEU A 87 -3.94 13.64 17.10
N LYS A 88 -5.10 14.31 17.10
CA LYS A 88 -6.35 13.75 16.59
C LYS A 88 -6.30 13.74 15.06
N LEU A 89 -6.09 12.55 14.52
CA LEU A 89 -6.13 12.10 13.12
C LEU A 89 -7.23 12.65 12.19
N LYS A 90 -8.27 13.31 12.71
CA LYS A 90 -9.43 13.76 11.91
C LYS A 90 -9.22 15.10 11.20
N ASP A 91 -8.11 15.78 11.50
CA ASP A 91 -7.91 17.17 11.10
C ASP A 91 -6.86 17.37 9.99
N PHE A 92 -6.19 16.30 9.53
CA PHE A 92 -5.15 16.40 8.49
C PHE A 92 -5.49 15.55 7.25
N PRO A 93 -5.67 16.15 6.07
CA PRO A 93 -5.94 15.41 4.86
C PRO A 93 -4.69 14.64 4.39
N VAL A 94 -4.87 13.35 4.11
CA VAL A 94 -3.86 12.37 3.62
C VAL A 94 -2.84 12.93 2.58
N PRO A 95 -3.19 13.84 1.63
CA PRO A 95 -2.24 14.40 0.67
C PRO A 95 -1.11 15.25 1.27
N GLU A 96 -1.33 15.95 2.38
CA GLU A 96 -0.31 16.82 3.00
C GLU A 96 0.79 16.01 3.72
N TYR A 97 0.49 14.75 4.06
CA TYR A 97 1.45 13.88 4.73
C TYR A 97 2.46 13.21 3.81
N ARG A 98 2.08 12.93 2.54
CA ARG A 98 2.97 12.38 1.51
C ARG A 98 4.31 13.14 1.42
N ARG A 99 4.25 14.46 1.58
CA ARG A 99 5.42 15.37 1.60
C ARG A 99 6.18 15.42 2.93
N THR A 100 5.52 15.20 4.06
CA THR A 100 6.05 15.60 5.37
C THR A 100 6.90 14.50 6.03
N PHE A 101 6.61 13.22 5.79
CA PHE A 101 7.28 12.10 6.47
C PHE A 101 8.11 11.20 5.54
N GLY A 102 8.36 11.64 4.30
CA GLY A 102 9.14 10.85 3.35
C GLY A 102 8.42 9.59 2.87
N LEU A 103 7.09 9.55 2.98
CA LEU A 103 6.28 8.44 2.47
C LEU A 103 6.34 8.35 0.94
N ASP A 104 6.43 9.49 0.25
CA ASP A 104 6.77 9.53 -1.18
C ASP A 104 8.17 8.93 -1.41
N LYS A 105 9.14 9.13 -0.51
CA LYS A 105 10.47 8.52 -0.59
C LYS A 105 10.42 7.01 -0.31
N LEU A 106 9.58 6.55 0.62
CA LEU A 106 9.36 5.14 0.94
C LEU A 106 8.63 4.42 -0.21
N LEU A 107 7.67 5.08 -0.86
CA LEU A 107 6.99 4.60 -2.07
C LEU A 107 7.87 4.69 -3.32
N LEU A 108 8.78 5.68 -3.40
CA LEU A 108 9.82 5.78 -4.45
C LEU A 108 10.91 4.71 -4.26
N GLU A 109 11.27 4.38 -3.02
CA GLU A 109 12.13 3.23 -2.68
C GLU A 109 11.42 1.89 -2.96
N LEU A 110 10.10 1.92 -3.13
CA LEU A 110 9.24 0.83 -3.59
C LEU A 110 8.80 0.98 -5.05
N GLU A 111 9.38 1.93 -5.80
CA GLU A 111 9.30 1.82 -7.25
C GLU A 111 9.76 0.41 -7.59
N PRO A 112 8.97 -0.34 -8.36
CA PRO A 112 9.33 -1.71 -8.69
C PRO A 112 10.76 -1.67 -9.22
N LEU A 113 11.55 -2.69 -8.92
CA LEU A 113 12.79 -2.96 -9.64
C LEU A 113 12.44 -3.32 -11.10
N THR A 114 11.65 -2.50 -11.80
CA THR A 114 11.55 -2.51 -13.24
C THR A 114 12.91 -2.05 -13.73
N GLU A 115 13.66 -3.01 -14.26
CA GLU A 115 14.87 -2.74 -14.99
C GLU A 115 14.62 -1.62 -16.01
N PRO A 116 15.60 -0.74 -16.25
CA PRO A 116 15.51 0.27 -17.29
C PRO A 116 15.50 -0.44 -18.65
N GLY A 117 14.32 -0.80 -19.15
CA GLY A 117 14.20 -1.55 -20.40
C GLY A 117 12.80 -1.77 -20.96
N ASP A 118 11.73 -1.53 -20.19
CA ASP A 118 10.36 -1.83 -20.65
C ASP A 118 9.62 -0.53 -21.04
N ASN A 119 10.01 0.05 -22.18
CA ASN A 119 9.24 1.06 -22.94
C ASN A 119 8.65 0.42 -24.18
#